data_AF-A0A966K929-F1
#
_entry.id   AF-A0A966K929-F1
#
_cell.length_a   1.000
_cell.length_b   1.000
_cell.length_c   1.000
_cell.angle_alpha   90.00
_cell.angle_beta   90.00
_cell.angle_gamma   90.00
#
_symmetry.space_group_name_H-M   'P 1'
#
loop_
_entity.id
_entity.type
_entity.pdbx_description
1 polymer ?
#
loop_
_entity_poly.entity_id
_entity_poly.type
_entity_poly.pdbx_seq_one_letter_code
_entity_poly.pdbx_strand_id
1 'polypeptide(L)' 'TLELAESKVGIRALAAHPQKSVKRNVGERDLVVDIAGTTVKPGDMIYADEDGVLVADRPLI' A
#
# COMPACT_ATOMS: atom_id res chain seq x y z
N THR A 1 15.27 5.11 5.72
CA THR A 1 14.92 3.91 4.93
C THR A 1 15.75 2.70 5.32
N LEU A 2 16.98 2.85 5.83
CA LEU A 2 17.79 1.72 6.32
C LEU A 2 17.05 0.85 7.36
N GLU A 3 16.47 1.47 8.38
CA GLU A 3 15.69 0.75 9.41
C GLU A 3 14.46 0.02 8.82
N LEU A 4 13.86 0.54 7.75
CA LEU A 4 12.72 -0.10 7.08
C LEU A 4 13.17 -1.32 6.28
N ALA A 5 14.39 -1.31 5.73
CA ALA A 5 14.97 -2.44 4.99
C ALA A 5 15.31 -3.63 5.90
N GLU A 6 15.57 -3.39 7.18
CA GLU A 6 15.81 -4.44 8.18
C GLU A 6 14.51 -5.05 8.73
N SER A 7 13.35 -4.46 8.41
CA SER A 7 12.06 -4.92 8.91
C SER A 7 11.62 -6.21 8.21
N LYS A 8 11.03 -7.13 8.97
CA LYS A 8 10.48 -8.41 8.46
C LYS A 8 9.08 -8.25 7.86
N VAL A 9 8.79 -7.11 7.24
CA VAL A 9 7.50 -6.78 6.63
C VAL A 9 7.71 -6.18 5.24
N GLY A 10 6.84 -6.52 4.29
CA GLY A 10 6.85 -5.94 2.96
C GLY A 10 6.43 -4.48 2.99
N ILE A 11 7.25 -3.59 2.43
CA ILE A 11 6.98 -2.15 2.37
C ILE A 11 7.21 -1.66 0.94
N ARG A 12 6.18 -1.09 0.31
CA ARG A 12 6.27 -0.42 -0.99
C ARG A 12 5.76 1.01 -0.87
N ALA A 13 6.50 1.94 -1.46
CA ALA A 13 6.18 3.36 -1.50
C ALA A 13 6.77 4.00 -2.77
N LEU A 14 6.21 5.14 -3.19
CA LEU A 14 6.69 5.89 -4.36
C LEU A 14 8.06 6.55 -4.10
N ALA A 15 8.24 7.13 -2.92
CA ALA A 15 9.48 7.81 -2.54
C ALA A 15 9.56 7.97 -1.02
N ALA A 16 10.76 8.26 -0.52
CA ALA A 16 10.98 8.69 0.85
C ALA A 16 10.83 10.22 0.97
N HIS A 17 10.25 10.68 2.06
CA HIS A 17 10.18 12.11 2.39
C HIS A 17 10.54 12.33 3.87
N PRO A 18 11.52 13.19 4.21
CA PRO A 18 12.02 13.32 5.57
C PRO A 18 11.06 14.07 6.51
N GLN A 19 10.15 14.89 5.97
CA GLN A 19 9.21 15.64 6.80
C GLN A 19 8.09 14.72 7.32
N LYS A 20 7.85 14.79 8.62
CA LYS A 20 6.73 14.10 9.26
C LYS A 20 5.39 14.70 8.81
N SER A 21 4.41 13.85 8.57
CA SER A 21 3.03 14.26 8.28
C SER A 21 2.39 14.98 9.48
N VAL A 22 1.59 16.02 9.20
CA VAL A 22 0.77 16.70 10.23
C VAL A 22 -0.47 15.86 10.53
N LYS A 23 -0.66 15.46 11.79
CA LYS A 23 -1.84 14.69 12.21
C LYS A 23 -3.05 15.62 12.37
N ARG A 24 -3.95 15.60 11.39
CA ARG A 24 -5.21 16.37 11.43
C ARG A 24 -6.42 15.57 11.92
N ASN A 25 -6.24 14.29 12.26
CA ASN A 25 -7.32 13.35 12.61
C ASN A 25 -8.44 13.29 11.55
N VAL A 26 -8.05 13.42 10.29
CA VAL A 26 -8.93 13.30 9.12
C VAL A 26 -8.51 12.09 8.31
N GLY A 27 -9.46 11.52 7.57
CA GLY A 27 -9.27 10.34 6.73
C GLY A 27 -10.46 9.40 6.83
N GLU A 28 -10.76 8.72 5.73
CA GLU A 28 -11.83 7.74 5.63
C GLU A 28 -11.22 6.34 5.50
N ARG A 29 -11.98 5.32 5.90
CA ARG A 29 -11.58 3.91 5.83
C ARG A 29 -12.60 3.13 5.02
N ASP A 30 -12.18 1.96 4.53
CA ASP A 30 -13.06 1.02 3.83
C ASP A 30 -13.73 1.64 2.60
N LEU A 31 -13.03 2.55 1.92
CA LEU A 31 -13.43 3.14 0.64
C LEU A 31 -12.72 2.43 -0.51
N VAL A 32 -13.40 2.42 -1.66
CA VAL A 32 -12.76 2.09 -2.94
C VAL A 32 -11.80 3.22 -3.30
N VAL A 33 -10.57 2.86 -3.64
CA VAL A 33 -9.53 3.81 -4.03
C VAL A 33 -8.98 3.47 -5.41
N ASP A 34 -8.59 4.49 -6.18
CA ASP A 34 -7.82 4.31 -7.42
C ASP A 34 -6.37 4.74 -7.16
N ILE A 35 -5.43 3.83 -7.40
CA ILE A 35 -4.00 4.05 -7.20
C ILE A 35 -3.29 3.58 -8.46
N ALA A 36 -2.51 4.48 -9.09
CA ALA A 36 -1.78 4.17 -10.31
C ALA A 36 -2.66 3.55 -11.44
N GLY A 37 -3.92 3.98 -11.53
CA GLY A 37 -4.89 3.47 -12.52
C GLY A 37 -5.46 2.09 -12.18
N THR A 38 -5.22 1.59 -10.96
CA THR A 38 -5.79 0.34 -10.45
C THR A 38 -6.79 0.65 -9.34
N THR A 39 -8.02 0.17 -9.52
CA THR A 39 -9.07 0.26 -8.49
C THR A 39 -8.86 -0.84 -7.45
N VAL A 40 -8.82 -0.46 -6.17
CA VAL A 40 -8.71 -1.36 -5.01
C VAL A 40 -9.94 -1.18 -4.15
N LYS A 41 -10.63 -2.29 -3.86
CA LYS A 41 -11.83 -2.31 -3.02
C LYS A 41 -11.52 -2.96 -1.68
N PRO A 42 -12.26 -2.59 -0.62
CA PRO A 42 -12.22 -3.33 0.64
C PRO A 42 -12.54 -4.81 0.40
N GLY A 43 -11.64 -5.70 0.85
CA GLY A 43 -11.76 -7.15 0.68
C GLY A 43 -10.95 -7.74 -0.48
N ASP A 44 -10.39 -6.92 -1.38
CA ASP A 44 -9.50 -7.40 -2.43
C ASP A 44 -8.19 -7.96 -1.85
N MET A 45 -7.63 -8.96 -2.54
CA MET A 45 -6.33 -9.54 -2.23
C MET A 45 -5.23 -8.80 -3.01
N ILE A 46 -4.16 -8.41 -2.31
CA ILE A 46 -3.01 -7.73 -2.90
C ILE A 46 -1.78 -8.64 -2.81
N TYR A 47 -1.14 -8.86 -3.95
CA TYR A 47 0.11 -9.63 -4.08
C TYR A 47 1.21 -8.71 -4.56
N ALA A 48 2.40 -8.76 -3.97
CA ALA A 48 3.50 -7.86 -4.34
C ALA A 48 4.86 -8.56 -4.23
N ASP A 49 5.73 -8.27 -5.19
CA ASP A 49 7.11 -8.76 -5.26
C ASP A 49 8.06 -7.68 -5.84
N GLU A 50 9.22 -8.11 -6.33
CA GLU A 50 10.22 -7.22 -6.93
C GLU A 50 9.75 -6.64 -8.28
N ASP A 51 8.96 -7.39 -9.04
CA ASP A 51 8.50 -7.03 -10.37
C ASP A 51 7.30 -6.08 -10.31
N GLY A 52 6.38 -6.29 -9.37
CA GLY A 52 5.19 -5.44 -9.30
C GLY A 52 4.19 -5.77 -8.20
N VAL A 53 2.97 -5.28 -8.43
CA VAL A 53 1.82 -5.44 -7.52
C VAL A 53 0.61 -5.87 -8.34
N LEU A 54 -0.11 -6.87 -7.85
CA LEU A 54 -1.34 -7.41 -8.42
C LEU A 54 -2.49 -7.26 -7.44
N VAL A 55 -3.68 -6.94 -7.95
CA VAL A 55 -4.93 -6.86 -7.20
C VAL A 55 -5.91 -7.90 -7.76
N ALA A 56 -6.54 -8.66 -6.88
CA ALA A 56 -7.53 -9.67 -7.23
C ALA A 56 -8.75 -9.58 -6.31
N ASP A 57 -9.93 -9.81 -6.87
CA ASP A 57 -11.22 -9.82 -6.15
C ASP A 57 -11.47 -11.13 -5.38
N ARG A 58 -10.51 -12.07 -5.42
CA ARG A 58 -10.56 -13.38 -4.76
C ARG A 58 -9.14 -13.91 -4.49
N PRO A 59 -8.98 -14.85 -3.54
CA PRO A 59 -7.72 -15.56 -3.36
C PRO A 59 -7.32 -16.33 -4.62
N LEU A 60 -6.06 -16.19 -5.01
CA LEU A 60 -5.43 -16.93 -6.10
C LEU A 60 -4.55 -18.08 -5.61
N ILE A 61 -4.33 -18.16 -4.30
CA ILE A 61 -3.58 -19.20 -3.58
C ILE A 61 -4.39 -19.71 -2.39
#